data_AF-A0A1Y2JWK1-F1
#
_entry.id   AF-A0A1Y2JWK1-F1
#
_cell.length_a   1.000
_cell.length_b   1.000
_cell.length_c   1.000
_cell.angle_alpha   90.00
_cell.angle_beta   90.00
_cell.angle_gamma   90.00
#
_symmetry.space_group_name_H-M   'P 1'
#
loop_
_entity.id
_entity.type
_entity.pdbx_description
1 polymer ?
#
loop_
_entity_poly.entity_id
_entity_poly.type
_entity_poly.pdbx_seq_one_letter_code
_entity_poly.pdbx_strand_id
1 'polypeptide(L)'
;MEVFEAELAALRARAETLASRHMAADAAHTEAKSKLQRHHLEAPLDADEKARGKLEAAVATCAVTREGLADAIREVLKLIADAEQKIATERAAIERKAASHQLARDLDAVERILPEYLDASRRFVSALEALHHHFEATEIARFVANATAQIEVAAAFALQELRGMAAAIYNGSAPLPAPKLKSEPIAVIEPETPTIAVFMMKSAKFRDHDGRSQFAGQFEDATMPVRTAQRALRESVAVPTTDPRRAQLRGVRGGDFAPDAPDVVDLDAAEEPKAASPNVDPVMRAAVFTKIDRSAETRTIEIDAPRM
;
A
#
# COMPACT_ATOMS: atom_id res chain seq x y z
N MET A 1 -20.47 21.53 19.43
CA MET A 1 -19.04 21.14 19.41
C MET A 1 -18.15 22.34 19.71
N GLU A 2 -18.27 23.44 18.95
CA GLU A 2 -17.44 24.65 19.11
C GLU A 2 -17.43 25.25 20.53
N VAL A 3 -18.57 25.25 21.22
CA VAL A 3 -18.67 25.76 22.61
C VAL A 3 -17.79 24.96 23.58
N PHE A 4 -17.82 23.63 23.51
CA PHE A 4 -17.00 22.77 24.37
C PHE A 4 -15.51 22.85 24.03
N GLU A 5 -15.17 23.02 22.74
CA GLU A 5 -13.79 23.20 22.31
C GLU A 5 -13.21 24.54 22.77
N ALA A 6 -14.01 25.61 22.74
CA ALA A 6 -13.63 26.90 23.29
C ALA A 6 -13.47 26.86 24.82
N GLU A 7 -14.36 26.16 25.53
CA GLU A 7 -14.26 25.94 26.98
C GLU A 7 -12.98 25.15 27.34
N LEU A 8 -12.68 24.07 26.62
CA LEU A 8 -11.46 23.29 26.80
C LEU A 8 -10.20 24.14 26.58
N ALA A 9 -10.18 24.97 25.53
CA ALA A 9 -9.07 25.88 25.27
C ALA A 9 -8.87 26.89 26.42
N ALA A 10 -9.96 27.46 26.93
CA ALA A 10 -9.92 28.37 28.08
C ALA A 10 -9.42 27.68 29.36
N LEU A 11 -9.87 26.44 29.63
CA LEU A 11 -9.42 25.65 30.78
C LEU A 11 -7.93 25.31 30.68
N ARG A 12 -7.42 24.96 29.49
CA ARG A 12 -5.99 24.69 29.26
C ARG A 12 -5.14 25.95 29.47
N ALA A 13 -5.55 27.09 28.93
CA ALA A 13 -4.88 28.37 29.17
C ALA A 13 -4.87 28.74 30.66
N ARG A 14 -5.97 28.45 31.38
CA ARG A 14 -6.05 28.64 32.84
C ARG A 14 -5.08 27.71 33.58
N ALA A 15 -4.96 26.45 33.18
CA ALA A 15 -4.02 25.50 33.76
C ALA A 15 -2.56 25.96 33.60
N GLU A 16 -2.18 26.43 32.41
CA GLU A 16 -0.84 26.99 32.15
C GLU A 16 -0.54 28.21 33.03
N THR A 17 -1.53 29.11 33.16
CA THR A 17 -1.40 30.29 34.02
C THR A 17 -1.26 29.90 35.50
N LEU A 18 -1.98 28.87 35.97
CA LEU A 18 -1.86 28.38 37.34
C LEU A 18 -0.52 27.65 37.55
N ALA A 19 -0.07 26.86 36.59
CA ALA A 19 1.21 26.16 36.65
C ALA A 19 2.40 27.13 36.74
N SER A 20 2.42 28.18 35.92
CA SER A 20 3.46 29.21 36.00
C SER A 20 3.46 29.93 37.35
N ARG A 21 2.28 30.25 37.90
CA ARG A 21 2.15 30.82 39.26
C ARG A 21 2.60 29.86 40.35
N HIS A 22 2.27 28.57 40.24
CA HIS A 22 2.70 27.54 41.19
C HIS A 22 4.22 27.40 41.20
N MET A 23 4.86 27.36 40.04
CA MET A 23 6.32 27.35 39.93
C MET A 23 6.96 28.58 40.58
N ALA A 24 6.38 29.77 40.38
CA ALA A 24 6.86 30.98 41.05
C ALA A 24 6.69 30.90 42.58
N ALA A 25 5.57 30.35 43.06
CA ALA A 25 5.33 30.14 44.49
C ALA A 25 6.28 29.07 45.10
N ASP A 26 6.60 28.00 44.36
CA ASP A 26 7.59 27.00 44.74
C ASP A 26 8.98 27.61 44.91
N ALA A 27 9.39 28.46 43.95
CA ALA A 27 10.67 29.17 44.01
C ALA A 27 10.72 30.13 45.22
N ALA A 28 9.66 30.92 45.43
CA ALA A 28 9.56 31.84 46.57
C ALA A 28 9.57 31.09 47.92
N HIS A 29 8.90 29.95 48.02
CA HIS A 29 8.92 29.10 49.22
C HIS A 29 10.32 28.55 49.51
N THR A 30 11.02 28.11 48.48
CA THR A 30 12.40 27.60 48.59
C THR A 30 13.35 28.71 49.03
N GLU A 31 13.21 29.92 48.48
CA GLU A 31 13.98 31.08 48.89
C GLU A 31 13.69 31.47 50.35
N ALA A 32 12.41 31.53 50.76
CA ALA A 32 12.01 31.84 52.13
C ALA A 32 12.58 30.82 53.14
N LYS A 33 12.54 29.53 52.83
CA LYS A 33 13.18 28.48 53.62
C LYS A 33 14.68 28.68 53.74
N SER A 34 15.36 29.01 52.64
CA SER A 34 16.80 29.25 52.66
C SER A 34 17.19 30.46 53.52
N LYS A 35 16.37 31.52 53.54
CA LYS A 35 16.56 32.71 54.39
C LYS A 35 16.34 32.38 55.87
N LEU A 36 15.30 31.62 56.19
CA LEU A 36 15.05 31.13 57.54
C LEU A 36 16.21 30.24 58.04
N GLN A 37 16.69 29.32 57.20
CA GLN A 37 17.82 28.46 57.54
C GLN A 37 19.10 29.26 57.79
N ARG A 38 19.42 30.24 56.93
CA ARG A 38 20.57 31.13 57.15
C ARG A 38 20.43 31.92 58.45
N HIS A 39 19.25 32.45 58.76
CA HIS A 39 18.99 33.12 60.03
C HIS A 39 19.24 32.20 61.23
N HIS A 40 18.86 30.92 61.17
CA HIS A 40 19.15 29.96 62.23
C HIS A 40 20.64 29.66 62.41
N LEU A 41 21.45 29.79 61.36
CA LEU A 41 22.89 29.50 61.39
C LEU A 41 23.74 30.72 61.78
N GLU A 42 23.30 31.93 61.40
CA GLU A 42 24.12 33.14 61.44
C GLU A 42 23.68 34.16 62.51
N ALA A 43 22.43 34.14 62.95
CA ALA A 43 21.89 35.15 63.88
C ALA A 43 22.10 34.76 65.37
N PRO A 44 22.23 35.74 66.28
CA PRO A 44 22.31 35.50 67.71
C PRO A 44 21.01 34.87 68.26
N LEU A 45 21.12 33.72 68.89
CA LEU A 45 20.02 32.83 69.27
C LEU A 45 18.96 33.48 70.19
N ASP A 46 19.37 34.40 71.07
CA ASP A 46 18.51 34.92 72.15
C ASP A 46 17.97 36.34 71.91
N ALA A 47 18.40 37.04 70.86
CA ALA A 47 18.07 38.46 70.65
C ALA A 47 17.16 38.73 69.43
N ASP A 48 16.95 37.74 68.55
CA ASP A 48 16.36 37.98 67.22
C ASP A 48 15.02 37.26 66.96
N GLU A 49 14.26 36.95 68.03
CA GLU A 49 12.94 36.29 67.94
C GLU A 49 11.97 37.01 66.99
N LYS A 50 11.99 38.35 66.96
CA LYS A 50 11.12 39.14 66.08
C LYS A 50 11.47 38.97 64.60
N ALA A 51 12.76 38.86 64.27
CA ALA A 51 13.20 38.61 62.89
C ALA A 51 12.89 37.17 62.46
N ARG A 52 13.13 36.21 63.36
CA ARG A 52 12.75 34.81 63.17
C ARG A 52 11.25 34.64 62.90
N GLY A 53 10.39 35.24 63.72
CA GLY A 53 8.93 35.15 63.55
C GLY A 53 8.45 35.72 62.20
N LYS A 54 9.10 36.76 61.68
CA LYS A 54 8.81 37.28 60.32
C LYS A 54 9.18 36.28 59.23
N LEU A 55 10.32 35.60 59.36
CA LEU A 55 10.77 34.60 58.38
C LEU A 55 9.89 33.35 58.43
N GLU A 56 9.50 32.88 59.62
CA GLU A 56 8.56 31.78 59.79
C GLU A 56 7.18 32.13 59.19
N ALA A 57 6.67 33.34 59.42
CA ALA A 57 5.43 33.82 58.82
C ALA A 57 5.52 33.91 57.28
N ALA A 58 6.67 34.32 56.74
CA ALA A 58 6.90 34.33 55.29
C ALA A 58 6.86 32.92 54.69
N VAL A 59 7.54 31.95 55.34
CA VAL A 59 7.50 30.54 54.93
C VAL A 59 6.07 29.98 54.99
N ALA A 60 5.31 30.27 56.05
CA ALA A 60 3.92 29.83 56.17
C ALA A 60 3.02 30.43 55.08
N THR A 61 3.20 31.72 54.78
CA THR A 61 2.44 32.40 53.71
C THR A 61 2.74 31.78 52.35
N CYS A 62 4.03 31.56 52.03
CA CYS A 62 4.43 30.88 50.79
C CYS A 62 3.86 29.46 50.70
N ALA A 63 3.87 28.69 51.79
CA ALA A 63 3.31 27.35 51.84
C ALA A 63 1.81 27.33 51.48
N VAL A 64 1.01 28.21 52.10
CA VAL A 64 -0.44 28.30 51.82
C VAL A 64 -0.70 28.67 50.36
N THR A 65 0.04 29.64 49.81
CA THR A 65 -0.13 30.04 48.41
C THR A 65 0.23 28.93 47.43
N ARG A 66 1.31 28.19 47.70
CA ARG A 66 1.76 27.05 46.90
C ARG A 66 0.71 25.94 46.93
N GLU A 67 0.26 25.53 48.11
CA GLU A 67 -0.74 24.48 48.28
C GLU A 67 -2.07 24.86 47.63
N GLY A 68 -2.54 26.09 47.82
CA GLY A 68 -3.77 26.57 47.18
C GLY A 68 -3.69 26.59 45.64
N LEU A 69 -2.52 26.91 45.07
CA LEU A 69 -2.31 26.82 43.63
C LEU A 69 -2.23 25.36 43.14
N ALA A 70 -1.63 24.46 43.92
CA ALA A 70 -1.59 23.03 43.59
C ALA A 70 -3.00 22.42 43.57
N ASP A 71 -3.84 22.81 44.53
CA ASP A 71 -5.24 22.41 44.60
C ASP A 71 -6.04 22.93 43.40
N ALA A 72 -5.86 24.21 43.06
CA ALA A 72 -6.50 24.81 41.89
C ALA A 72 -6.08 24.12 40.58
N ILE A 73 -4.80 23.74 40.43
CA ILE A 73 -4.33 22.97 39.27
C ILE A 73 -5.04 21.61 39.21
N ARG A 74 -5.13 20.88 40.34
CA ARG A 74 -5.82 19.59 40.37
C ARG A 74 -7.28 19.69 39.95
N GLU A 75 -8.00 20.71 40.41
CA GLU A 75 -9.40 20.91 40.01
C GLU A 75 -9.54 21.29 38.54
N VAL A 76 -8.69 22.16 38.00
CA VAL A 76 -8.73 22.50 36.57
C VAL A 76 -8.41 21.29 35.69
N LEU A 77 -7.46 20.43 36.10
CA LEU A 77 -7.16 19.20 35.37
C LEU A 77 -8.36 18.23 35.34
N LYS A 78 -9.15 18.14 36.42
CA LYS A 78 -10.40 17.38 36.42
C LYS A 78 -11.41 17.96 35.43
N LEU A 79 -11.60 19.29 35.43
CA LEU A 79 -12.50 19.96 34.50
C LEU A 79 -12.08 19.77 33.04
N ILE A 80 -10.78 19.75 32.76
CA ILE A 80 -10.22 19.43 31.44
C ILE A 80 -10.62 18.01 31.02
N ALA A 81 -10.41 17.02 31.90
CA ALA A 81 -10.78 15.63 31.61
C ALA A 81 -12.29 15.46 31.37
N ASP A 82 -13.12 16.13 32.17
CA ASP A 82 -14.57 16.12 31.99
C ASP A 82 -15.01 16.76 30.65
N ALA A 83 -14.38 17.88 30.27
CA ALA A 83 -14.65 18.55 29.00
C ALA A 83 -14.21 17.68 27.80
N GLU A 84 -13.04 17.04 27.88
CA GLU A 84 -12.58 16.08 26.86
C GLU A 84 -13.53 14.90 26.71
N GLN A 85 -14.02 14.35 27.83
CA GLN A 85 -14.99 13.27 27.81
C GLN A 85 -16.31 13.69 27.16
N LYS A 86 -16.83 14.90 27.48
CA LYS A 86 -18.03 15.44 26.83
C LYS A 86 -17.85 15.58 25.33
N ILE A 87 -16.71 16.13 24.88
CA ILE A 87 -16.39 16.25 23.45
C ILE A 87 -16.35 14.88 22.77
N ALA A 88 -15.70 13.89 23.40
CA ALA A 88 -15.64 12.54 22.86
C ALA A 88 -17.05 11.90 22.74
N THR A 89 -17.90 12.08 23.74
CA THR A 89 -19.29 11.57 23.69
C THR A 89 -20.12 12.23 22.59
N GLU A 90 -20.01 13.55 22.41
CA GLU A 90 -20.71 14.29 21.35
C GLU A 90 -20.22 13.87 19.96
N ARG A 91 -18.91 13.74 19.77
CA ARG A 91 -18.33 13.27 18.50
C ARG A 91 -18.81 11.86 18.16
N ALA A 92 -18.80 10.94 19.13
CA ALA A 92 -19.31 9.58 18.94
C ALA A 92 -20.81 9.57 18.62
N ALA A 93 -21.61 10.44 19.23
CA ALA A 93 -23.04 10.57 18.92
C ALA A 93 -23.27 11.08 17.49
N ILE A 94 -22.50 12.07 17.05
CA ILE A 94 -22.55 12.59 15.67
C ILE A 94 -22.18 11.51 14.66
N GLU A 95 -21.08 10.78 14.88
CA GLU A 95 -20.66 9.68 14.00
C GLU A 95 -21.70 8.57 13.91
N ARG A 96 -22.27 8.14 15.03
CA ARG A 96 -23.33 7.12 15.06
C ARG A 96 -24.58 7.59 14.31
N LYS A 97 -24.98 8.84 14.52
CA LYS A 97 -26.10 9.43 13.80
C LYS A 97 -25.83 9.46 12.30
N ALA A 98 -24.64 9.88 11.88
CA ALA A 98 -24.26 9.89 10.47
C ALA A 98 -24.25 8.48 9.85
N ALA A 99 -23.66 7.50 10.53
CA ALA A 99 -23.60 6.12 10.08
C ALA A 99 -24.99 5.47 9.99
N SER A 100 -25.84 5.68 10.99
CA SER A 100 -27.23 5.22 10.99
C SER A 100 -28.03 5.81 9.82
N HIS A 101 -27.93 7.12 9.59
CA HIS A 101 -28.59 7.77 8.46
C HIS A 101 -28.03 7.31 7.12
N GLN A 102 -26.73 7.04 7.01
CA GLN A 102 -26.16 6.48 5.79
C GLN A 102 -26.72 5.09 5.50
N LEU A 103 -26.72 4.20 6.49
CA LEU A 103 -27.27 2.85 6.34
C LEU A 103 -28.76 2.90 5.96
N ALA A 104 -29.56 3.76 6.62
CA ALA A 104 -30.97 3.92 6.28
C ALA A 104 -31.18 4.37 4.82
N ARG A 105 -30.39 5.34 4.33
CA ARG A 105 -30.44 5.79 2.93
C ARG A 105 -30.06 4.70 1.95
N ASP A 106 -29.03 3.91 2.27
CA ASP A 106 -28.60 2.80 1.42
C ASP A 106 -29.69 1.71 1.36
N LEU A 107 -30.37 1.44 2.47
CA LEU A 107 -31.51 0.51 2.52
C LEU A 107 -32.70 1.01 1.71
N ASP A 108 -33.06 2.30 1.84
CA ASP A 108 -34.12 2.91 1.04
C ASP A 108 -33.82 2.80 -0.47
N ALA A 109 -32.54 2.94 -0.86
CA ALA A 109 -32.11 2.77 -2.24
C ALA A 109 -32.29 1.32 -2.75
N VAL A 110 -31.97 0.32 -1.92
CA VAL A 110 -32.17 -1.10 -2.25
C VAL A 110 -33.66 -1.42 -2.35
N GLU A 111 -34.45 -1.01 -1.36
CA GLU A 111 -35.91 -1.23 -1.32
C GLU A 111 -36.62 -0.62 -2.53
N ARG A 112 -36.12 0.51 -3.04
CA ARG A 112 -36.66 1.14 -4.25
C ARG A 112 -36.40 0.33 -5.52
N ILE A 113 -35.23 -0.31 -5.64
CA ILE A 113 -34.80 -1.03 -6.85
C ILE A 113 -35.34 -2.47 -6.87
N LEU A 114 -35.53 -3.07 -5.69
CA LEU A 114 -35.91 -4.48 -5.57
C LEU A 114 -37.19 -4.84 -6.36
N PRO A 115 -38.30 -4.08 -6.29
CA PRO A 115 -39.51 -4.41 -7.07
C PRO A 115 -39.26 -4.42 -8.58
N GLU A 116 -38.50 -3.45 -9.09
CA GLU A 116 -38.17 -3.36 -10.52
C GLU A 116 -37.34 -4.57 -10.97
N TYR A 117 -36.37 -5.00 -10.16
CA TYR A 117 -35.58 -6.20 -10.42
C TYR A 117 -36.44 -7.47 -10.42
N LEU A 118 -37.33 -7.63 -9.44
CA LEU A 118 -38.23 -8.79 -9.35
C LEU A 118 -39.17 -8.85 -10.56
N ASP A 119 -39.74 -7.71 -10.96
CA ASP A 119 -40.62 -7.62 -12.12
C ASP A 119 -39.88 -7.87 -13.43
N ALA A 120 -38.66 -7.35 -13.60
CA ALA A 120 -37.82 -7.64 -14.75
C ALA A 120 -37.50 -9.14 -14.86
N SER A 121 -37.18 -9.76 -13.73
CA SER A 121 -36.89 -11.20 -13.65
C SER A 121 -38.11 -12.04 -14.02
N ARG A 122 -39.30 -11.68 -13.51
CA ARG A 122 -40.57 -12.35 -13.86
C ARG A 122 -40.88 -12.22 -15.37
N ARG A 123 -40.69 -11.03 -15.96
CA ARG A 123 -40.88 -10.83 -17.41
C ARG A 123 -39.91 -11.67 -18.25
N PHE A 124 -38.67 -11.79 -17.80
CA PHE A 124 -37.67 -12.62 -18.47
C PHE A 124 -38.05 -14.11 -18.43
N VAL A 125 -38.52 -14.59 -17.26
CA VAL A 125 -39.06 -15.95 -17.13
C VAL A 125 -40.23 -16.17 -18.10
N SER A 126 -41.21 -15.26 -18.15
CA SER A 126 -42.35 -15.39 -19.08
C SER A 126 -41.92 -15.42 -20.56
N ALA A 127 -40.88 -14.68 -20.94
CA ALA A 127 -40.34 -14.71 -22.29
C ALA A 127 -39.66 -16.06 -22.62
N LEU A 128 -38.96 -16.66 -21.66
CA LEU A 128 -38.35 -17.97 -21.82
C LEU A 128 -39.38 -19.11 -21.83
N GLU A 129 -40.47 -19.00 -21.06
CA GLU A 129 -41.57 -19.97 -21.07
C GLU A 129 -42.28 -20.05 -22.44
N ALA A 130 -42.32 -18.95 -23.20
CA ALA A 130 -42.81 -18.98 -24.58
C ALA A 130 -41.97 -19.91 -25.49
N LEU A 131 -40.72 -20.19 -25.10
CA LEU A 131 -39.79 -21.09 -25.77
C LEU A 131 -39.72 -22.48 -25.10
N HIS A 132 -40.75 -22.90 -24.36
CA HIS A 132 -40.79 -24.17 -23.61
C HIS A 132 -40.43 -25.43 -24.40
N HIS A 133 -40.54 -25.40 -25.73
CA HIS A 133 -40.14 -26.49 -26.62
C HIS A 133 -38.62 -26.70 -26.67
N HIS A 134 -37.82 -25.73 -26.20
CA HIS A 134 -36.37 -25.84 -26.07
C HIS A 134 -35.98 -26.11 -24.61
N PHE A 135 -35.33 -27.26 -24.36
CA PHE A 135 -34.95 -27.70 -23.02
C PHE A 135 -34.17 -26.62 -22.23
N GLU A 136 -33.14 -26.02 -22.83
CA GLU A 136 -32.32 -25.01 -22.16
C GLU A 136 -33.12 -23.74 -21.78
N ALA A 137 -34.14 -23.38 -22.58
CA ALA A 137 -34.95 -22.21 -22.26
C ALA A 137 -35.79 -22.47 -21.00
N THR A 138 -36.33 -23.68 -20.88
CA THR A 138 -37.05 -24.14 -19.68
C THR A 138 -36.14 -24.21 -18.46
N GLU A 139 -34.90 -24.69 -18.60
CA GLU A 139 -33.95 -24.75 -17.48
C GLU A 139 -33.52 -23.35 -17.00
N ILE A 140 -33.26 -22.41 -17.92
CA ILE A 140 -32.96 -21.02 -17.57
C ILE A 140 -34.18 -20.36 -16.90
N ALA A 141 -35.39 -20.56 -17.43
CA ALA A 141 -36.61 -20.02 -16.83
C ALA A 141 -36.78 -20.52 -15.39
N ARG A 142 -36.59 -21.82 -15.16
CA ARG A 142 -36.66 -22.46 -13.83
C ARG A 142 -35.61 -21.89 -12.88
N PHE A 143 -34.37 -21.73 -13.34
CA PHE A 143 -33.29 -21.15 -12.55
C PHE A 143 -33.61 -19.72 -12.11
N VAL A 144 -34.01 -18.85 -13.05
CA VAL A 144 -34.33 -17.44 -12.76
C VAL A 144 -35.54 -17.34 -11.84
N ALA A 145 -36.59 -18.13 -12.06
CA ALA A 145 -37.77 -18.14 -11.20
C ALA A 145 -37.41 -18.52 -9.75
N ASN A 146 -36.60 -19.58 -9.57
CA ASN A 146 -36.14 -19.99 -8.25
C ASN A 146 -35.25 -18.93 -7.58
N ALA A 147 -34.31 -18.34 -8.32
CA ALA A 147 -33.46 -17.28 -7.79
C ALA A 147 -34.28 -16.04 -7.38
N THR A 148 -35.27 -15.65 -8.19
CA THR A 148 -36.16 -14.52 -7.91
C THR A 148 -36.95 -14.76 -6.63
N ALA A 149 -37.53 -15.95 -6.46
CA ALA A 149 -38.27 -16.30 -5.24
C ALA A 149 -37.36 -16.32 -3.99
N GLN A 150 -36.13 -16.84 -4.11
CA GLN A 150 -35.16 -16.83 -3.01
C GLN A 150 -34.73 -15.41 -2.64
N ILE A 151 -34.48 -14.55 -3.63
CA ILE A 151 -34.10 -13.15 -3.42
C ILE A 151 -35.24 -12.39 -2.73
N GLU A 152 -36.48 -12.58 -3.17
CA GLU A 152 -37.66 -11.92 -2.57
C GLU A 152 -37.79 -12.26 -1.07
N VAL A 153 -37.66 -13.54 -0.72
CA VAL A 153 -37.68 -13.99 0.68
C VAL A 153 -36.47 -13.46 1.45
N ALA A 154 -35.26 -13.63 0.93
CA ALA A 154 -34.04 -13.21 1.60
C ALA A 154 -34.02 -11.69 1.86
N ALA A 155 -34.47 -10.90 0.89
CA ALA A 155 -34.56 -9.45 1.02
C ALA A 155 -35.56 -9.04 2.12
N ALA A 156 -36.72 -9.71 2.22
CA ALA A 156 -37.70 -9.42 3.27
C ALA A 156 -37.11 -9.56 4.68
N PHE A 157 -36.30 -10.59 4.93
CA PHE A 157 -35.63 -10.78 6.21
C PHE A 157 -34.45 -9.81 6.40
N ALA A 158 -33.54 -9.76 5.43
CA ALA A 158 -32.30 -8.99 5.56
C ALA A 158 -32.55 -7.48 5.68
N LEU A 159 -33.49 -6.93 4.90
CA LEU A 159 -33.81 -5.50 4.97
C LEU A 159 -34.40 -5.12 6.33
N GLN A 160 -35.28 -5.96 6.89
CA GLN A 160 -35.85 -5.74 8.22
C GLN A 160 -34.77 -5.80 9.31
N GLU A 161 -33.87 -6.77 9.25
CA GLU A 161 -32.75 -6.87 10.20
C GLU A 161 -31.84 -5.64 10.12
N LEU A 162 -31.46 -5.23 8.90
CA LEU A 162 -30.59 -4.08 8.67
C LEU A 162 -31.25 -2.75 9.09
N ARG A 163 -32.57 -2.61 8.94
CA ARG A 163 -33.34 -1.49 9.51
C ARG A 163 -33.21 -1.46 11.04
N GLY A 164 -33.33 -2.62 11.69
CA GLY A 164 -33.10 -2.77 13.13
C GLY A 164 -31.66 -2.40 13.53
N MET A 165 -30.67 -2.78 12.72
CA MET A 165 -29.27 -2.43 12.93
C MET A 165 -29.03 -0.92 12.83
N ALA A 166 -29.66 -0.22 11.89
CA ALA A 166 -29.57 1.24 11.80
C ALA A 166 -30.06 1.93 13.09
N ALA A 167 -31.16 1.44 13.68
CA ALA A 167 -31.64 1.93 14.97
C ALA A 167 -30.68 1.59 16.12
N ALA A 168 -30.11 0.38 16.12
CA ALA A 168 -29.13 -0.06 17.11
C ALA A 168 -27.84 0.78 17.07
N ILE A 169 -27.35 1.13 15.88
CA ILE A 169 -26.19 2.03 15.70
C ILE A 169 -26.50 3.42 16.26
N TYR A 170 -27.68 3.95 15.95
CA TYR A 170 -28.12 5.26 16.46
C TYR A 170 -28.15 5.29 17.99
N ASN A 171 -28.69 4.23 18.62
CA ASN A 171 -28.78 4.10 20.07
C ASN A 171 -27.45 3.72 20.74
N GLY A 172 -26.41 3.39 19.97
CA GLY A 172 -25.11 2.96 20.48
C GLY A 172 -25.08 1.54 21.03
N SER A 173 -26.08 0.70 20.75
CA SER A 173 -26.09 -0.71 21.11
C SER A 173 -25.41 -1.61 20.07
N ALA A 174 -25.14 -1.09 18.88
CA ALA A 174 -24.35 -1.75 17.84
C ALA A 174 -23.09 -0.94 17.51
N PRO A 175 -21.99 -1.61 17.10
CA PRO A 175 -20.76 -0.94 16.69
C PRO A 175 -20.95 -0.18 15.37
N LEU A 176 -20.09 0.82 15.13
CA LEU A 176 -20.03 1.51 13.85
C LEU A 176 -19.59 0.53 12.75
N PRO A 177 -20.22 0.56 11.55
CA PRO A 177 -19.79 -0.26 10.43
C PRO A 177 -18.36 0.08 10.03
N ALA A 178 -17.53 -0.95 9.78
CA ALA A 178 -16.19 -0.74 9.27
C ALA A 178 -16.23 -0.08 7.88
N PRO A 179 -15.29 0.84 7.57
CA PRO A 179 -15.21 1.43 6.25
C PRO A 179 -14.96 0.35 5.19
N LYS A 180 -15.68 0.39 4.07
CA LYS A 180 -15.44 -0.50 2.93
C LYS A 180 -13.99 -0.30 2.44
N LEU A 181 -13.21 -1.38 2.41
CA LEU A 181 -11.91 -1.39 1.71
C LEU A 181 -12.17 -1.06 0.24
N LYS A 182 -11.44 -0.07 -0.29
CA LYS A 182 -11.50 0.24 -1.72
C LYS A 182 -10.97 -0.97 -2.48
N SER A 183 -11.80 -1.53 -3.37
CA SER A 183 -11.37 -2.56 -4.29
C SER A 183 -10.23 -2.03 -5.15
N GLU A 184 -9.10 -2.76 -5.19
CA GLU A 184 -7.98 -2.40 -6.05
C GLU A 184 -8.41 -2.51 -7.53
N PRO A 185 -8.02 -1.56 -8.40
CA PRO A 185 -8.33 -1.64 -9.81
C PRO A 185 -7.65 -2.86 -10.42
N ILE A 186 -8.42 -3.71 -11.10
CA ILE A 186 -7.90 -4.83 -11.86
C ILE A 186 -6.97 -4.27 -12.95
N ALA A 187 -5.70 -4.69 -12.92
CA ALA A 187 -4.72 -4.24 -13.90
C ALA A 187 -5.18 -4.60 -15.32
N VAL A 188 -5.22 -3.59 -16.20
CA VAL A 188 -5.52 -3.77 -17.62
C VAL A 188 -4.36 -4.57 -18.23
N ILE A 189 -4.66 -5.74 -18.80
CA ILE A 189 -3.69 -6.55 -19.54
C ILE A 189 -3.36 -5.80 -20.83
N GLU A 190 -2.10 -5.41 -20.99
CA GLU A 190 -1.61 -4.73 -22.20
C GLU A 190 -1.55 -5.74 -23.38
N PRO A 191 -2.01 -5.39 -24.60
CA PRO A 191 -2.06 -6.34 -25.71
C PRO A 191 -0.64 -6.70 -26.22
N GLU A 192 -0.39 -8.01 -26.39
CA GLU A 192 0.88 -8.56 -26.88
C GLU A 192 1.30 -7.95 -28.24
N THR A 193 2.60 -7.66 -28.40
CA THR A 193 3.14 -7.09 -29.63
C THR A 193 3.02 -8.05 -30.82
N PRO A 194 2.71 -7.58 -32.04
CA PRO A 194 2.51 -8.44 -33.19
C PRO A 194 3.80 -9.18 -33.60
N THR A 195 3.70 -10.50 -33.75
CA THR A 195 4.76 -11.40 -34.25
C THR A 195 4.42 -11.94 -35.64
N ILE A 196 5.44 -12.30 -36.44
CA ILE A 196 5.29 -12.88 -37.78
C ILE A 196 6.17 -14.12 -37.90
N ALA A 197 5.65 -15.17 -38.54
CA ALA A 197 6.40 -16.37 -38.87
C ALA A 197 7.20 -16.21 -40.17
N VAL A 198 8.49 -16.57 -40.13
CA VAL A 198 9.40 -16.60 -41.28
C VAL A 198 10.07 -17.96 -41.39
N PHE A 199 10.46 -18.37 -42.59
CA PHE A 199 11.16 -19.63 -42.83
C PHE A 199 12.66 -19.41 -42.90
N MET A 200 13.42 -20.07 -42.04
CA MET A 200 14.85 -19.85 -41.89
C MET A 200 15.64 -20.61 -42.96
N MET A 201 16.49 -19.91 -43.71
CA MET A 201 17.42 -20.52 -44.66
C MET A 201 18.81 -20.75 -44.05
N LYS A 202 19.11 -20.06 -42.95
CA LYS A 202 20.31 -20.23 -42.11
C LYS A 202 19.90 -20.15 -40.64
N SER A 203 20.65 -20.82 -39.77
CA SER A 203 20.41 -20.76 -38.33
C SER A 203 20.69 -19.36 -37.80
N ALA A 204 19.82 -18.85 -36.92
CA ALA A 204 19.97 -17.51 -36.37
C ALA A 204 19.54 -17.42 -34.90
N LYS A 205 20.12 -16.45 -34.19
CA LYS A 205 19.69 -16.04 -32.86
C LYS A 205 18.98 -14.69 -32.91
N PHE A 206 17.97 -14.55 -32.08
CA PHE A 206 17.23 -13.29 -31.93
C PHE A 206 16.59 -13.19 -30.54
N ARG A 207 16.21 -11.98 -30.14
CA ARG A 207 15.47 -11.72 -28.90
C ARG A 207 13.97 -11.64 -29.17
N ASP A 208 13.21 -12.34 -28.35
CA ASP A 208 11.76 -12.24 -28.33
C ASP A 208 11.29 -10.91 -27.69
N HIS A 209 9.99 -10.63 -27.73
CA HIS A 209 9.38 -9.46 -27.11
C HIS A 209 9.71 -9.31 -25.61
N ASP A 210 9.88 -10.44 -24.91
CA ASP A 210 10.31 -10.50 -23.51
C ASP A 210 11.83 -10.29 -23.31
N GLY A 211 12.57 -9.98 -24.37
CA GLY A 211 14.02 -9.79 -24.34
C GLY A 211 14.83 -11.08 -24.19
N ARG A 212 14.17 -12.25 -24.26
CA ARG A 212 14.81 -13.57 -24.14
C ARG A 212 15.43 -14.00 -25.47
N SER A 213 16.67 -14.48 -25.41
CA SER A 213 17.35 -15.02 -26.59
C SER A 213 16.73 -16.34 -27.02
N GLN A 214 16.26 -16.38 -28.26
CA GLN A 214 15.72 -17.54 -28.95
C GLN A 214 16.68 -17.96 -30.06
N PHE A 215 16.66 -19.25 -30.37
CA PHE A 215 17.41 -19.85 -31.47
C PHE A 215 16.44 -20.39 -32.51
N ALA A 216 16.67 -20.04 -33.77
CA ALA A 216 15.92 -20.53 -34.90
C ALA A 216 16.83 -21.40 -35.77
N GLY A 217 16.49 -22.68 -35.93
CA GLY A 217 17.26 -23.63 -36.72
C GLY A 217 17.13 -23.39 -38.22
N GLN A 218 18.13 -23.85 -38.97
CA GLN A 218 18.08 -23.84 -40.43
C GLN A 218 16.96 -24.77 -40.94
N PHE A 219 16.17 -24.29 -41.92
CA PHE A 219 15.02 -24.96 -42.53
C PHE A 219 13.82 -25.17 -41.59
N GLU A 220 13.71 -24.34 -40.55
CA GLU A 220 12.59 -24.32 -39.62
C GLU A 220 11.75 -23.04 -39.76
N ASP A 221 10.49 -23.11 -39.32
CA ASP A 221 9.65 -21.93 -39.18
C ASP A 221 9.92 -21.28 -37.82
N ALA A 222 10.26 -19.99 -37.81
CA ALA A 222 10.48 -19.23 -36.59
C ALA A 222 9.50 -18.06 -36.51
N THR A 223 8.79 -17.97 -35.37
CA THR A 223 7.94 -16.82 -35.04
C THR A 223 8.76 -15.81 -34.27
N MET A 224 8.83 -14.58 -34.77
CA MET A 224 9.63 -13.53 -34.16
C MET A 224 8.96 -12.16 -34.29
N PRO A 225 9.36 -11.15 -33.50
CA PRO A 225 8.84 -9.79 -33.63
C PRO A 225 8.97 -9.27 -35.07
N VAL A 226 7.99 -8.50 -35.52
CA VAL A 226 7.89 -8.02 -36.92
C VAL A 226 9.20 -7.36 -37.41
N ARG A 227 9.88 -6.58 -36.56
CA ARG A 227 11.14 -5.91 -36.91
C ARG A 227 12.28 -6.91 -37.15
N THR A 228 12.40 -7.89 -36.28
CA THR A 228 13.38 -8.98 -36.37
C THR A 228 13.13 -9.82 -37.62
N ALA A 229 11.87 -10.17 -37.89
CA ALA A 229 11.47 -10.91 -39.09
C ALA A 229 11.85 -10.16 -40.37
N GLN A 230 11.55 -8.86 -40.46
CA GLN A 230 11.90 -8.04 -41.61
C GLN A 230 13.42 -7.90 -41.82
N ARG A 231 14.22 -7.97 -40.75
CA ARG A 231 15.69 -7.96 -40.85
C ARG A 231 16.21 -9.29 -41.37
N ALA A 232 15.72 -10.41 -40.83
CA ALA A 232 16.08 -11.74 -41.32
C ALA A 232 15.76 -11.92 -42.83
N LEU A 233 14.65 -11.36 -43.30
CA LEU A 233 14.29 -11.33 -44.73
C LEU A 233 15.26 -10.47 -45.56
N ARG A 234 15.65 -9.28 -45.07
CA ARG A 234 16.58 -8.37 -45.77
C ARG A 234 17.98 -8.96 -45.91
N GLU A 235 18.46 -9.64 -44.87
CA GLU A 235 19.79 -10.27 -44.84
C GLU A 235 19.82 -11.62 -45.56
N SER A 236 18.70 -12.05 -46.17
CA SER A 236 18.55 -13.35 -46.82
C SER A 236 18.87 -14.54 -45.89
N VAL A 237 18.70 -14.33 -44.58
CA VAL A 237 18.83 -15.35 -43.53
C VAL A 237 17.52 -16.14 -43.42
N ALA A 238 16.40 -15.46 -43.65
CA ALA A 238 15.07 -16.05 -43.74
C ALA A 238 14.38 -15.66 -45.05
N VAL A 239 13.32 -16.39 -45.38
CA VAL A 239 12.50 -16.23 -46.57
C VAL A 239 11.02 -16.25 -46.15
N PRO A 240 10.09 -15.61 -46.89
CA PRO A 240 8.67 -15.66 -46.54
C PRO A 240 8.14 -17.10 -46.52
N THR A 241 7.19 -17.38 -45.63
CA THR A 241 6.58 -18.72 -45.49
C THR A 241 5.79 -19.20 -46.72
N THR A 242 5.58 -18.31 -47.70
CA THR A 242 4.94 -18.59 -48.98
C THR A 242 5.92 -19.01 -50.08
N ASP A 243 7.23 -18.99 -49.83
CA ASP A 243 8.23 -19.37 -50.85
C ASP A 243 8.23 -20.89 -51.11
N PRO A 244 8.28 -21.33 -52.39
CA PRO A 244 8.28 -22.76 -52.74
C PRO A 244 9.43 -23.56 -52.11
N ARG A 245 10.55 -22.90 -51.75
CA ARG A 245 11.69 -23.55 -51.06
C ARG A 245 11.33 -24.09 -49.69
N ARG A 246 10.38 -23.47 -48.99
CA ARG A 246 9.87 -23.98 -47.71
C ARG A 246 9.25 -25.36 -47.89
N ALA A 247 8.42 -25.55 -48.92
CA ALA A 247 7.78 -26.84 -49.17
C ALA A 247 8.79 -27.96 -49.52
N GLN A 248 9.95 -27.59 -50.07
CA GLN A 248 11.01 -28.52 -50.46
C GLN A 248 12.00 -28.84 -49.32
N LEU A 249 12.29 -27.88 -48.45
CA LEU A 249 13.37 -27.96 -47.46
C LEU A 249 12.88 -28.12 -46.02
N ARG A 250 11.60 -27.85 -45.74
CA ARG A 250 11.04 -27.97 -44.39
C ARG A 250 11.09 -29.42 -43.91
N GLY A 251 11.71 -29.65 -42.76
CA GLY A 251 11.87 -30.98 -42.17
C GLY A 251 13.07 -31.76 -42.71
N VAL A 252 13.85 -31.19 -43.65
CA VAL A 252 15.20 -31.69 -43.94
C VAL A 252 16.06 -31.41 -42.70
N ARG A 253 16.90 -32.37 -42.31
CA ARG A 253 17.84 -32.17 -41.19
C ARG A 253 18.76 -31.02 -41.54
N GLY A 254 18.51 -29.84 -40.96
CA GLY A 254 19.45 -28.74 -40.94
C GLY A 254 20.75 -29.18 -40.26
N GLY A 255 21.84 -28.42 -40.44
CA GLY A 255 23.04 -28.71 -39.65
C GLY A 255 22.69 -28.68 -38.15
N ASP A 256 23.15 -29.68 -37.39
CA ASP A 256 23.02 -29.68 -35.93
C ASP A 256 23.97 -28.60 -35.36
N PHE A 257 23.55 -27.34 -35.42
CA PHE A 257 24.34 -26.20 -34.97
C PHE A 257 24.06 -25.95 -33.49
N ALA A 258 25.11 -25.97 -32.67
CA ALA A 258 25.03 -25.41 -31.32
C ALA A 258 24.67 -23.93 -31.43
N PRO A 259 23.86 -23.36 -30.53
CA PRO A 259 23.48 -21.96 -30.59
C PRO A 259 24.69 -21.01 -30.70
N ASP A 260 25.80 -21.36 -30.05
CA ASP A 260 27.04 -20.55 -30.02
C ASP A 260 28.02 -20.86 -31.16
N ALA A 261 27.61 -21.64 -32.18
CA ALA A 261 28.46 -21.95 -33.31
C ALA A 261 28.73 -20.70 -34.16
N PRO A 262 29.94 -20.55 -34.74
CA PRO A 262 30.32 -19.36 -35.52
C PRO A 262 29.50 -19.17 -36.80
N ASP A 263 28.82 -20.22 -37.26
CA ASP A 263 27.96 -20.21 -38.45
C ASP A 263 26.52 -19.73 -38.16
N VAL A 264 26.17 -19.49 -36.89
CA VAL A 264 24.85 -18.97 -36.47
C VAL A 264 24.84 -17.46 -36.59
N VAL A 265 23.90 -16.92 -37.36
CA VAL A 265 23.78 -15.48 -37.56
C VAL A 265 23.08 -14.84 -36.36
N ASP A 266 23.73 -13.87 -35.71
CA ASP A 266 23.08 -13.07 -34.68
C ASP A 266 22.32 -11.92 -35.36
N LEU A 267 20.98 -12.02 -35.38
CA LEU A 267 20.13 -11.00 -35.98
C LEU A 267 20.14 -9.71 -35.15
N ASP A 268 20.45 -9.75 -33.85
CA ASP A 268 20.44 -8.56 -32.99
C ASP A 268 21.82 -7.89 -32.88
N ALA A 269 22.90 -8.53 -33.30
CA ALA A 269 24.26 -7.96 -33.24
C ALA A 269 24.43 -6.67 -34.09
N ALA A 270 23.63 -6.49 -35.15
CA ALA A 270 23.60 -5.25 -35.92
C ALA A 270 22.95 -4.07 -35.17
N GLU A 271 22.33 -4.35 -34.02
CA GLU A 271 21.62 -3.41 -33.17
C GLU A 271 22.40 -3.08 -31.88
N GLU A 272 23.70 -3.39 -31.80
CA GLU A 272 24.59 -2.69 -30.88
C GLU A 272 24.88 -1.29 -31.45
N PRO A 273 24.33 -0.19 -30.88
CA PRO A 273 24.88 1.12 -31.17
C PRO A 273 26.35 1.08 -30.76
N LYS A 274 27.22 1.63 -31.61
CA LYS A 274 28.64 1.90 -31.32
C LYS A 274 28.71 2.64 -29.99
N ALA A 275 28.82 1.90 -28.90
CA ALA A 275 28.86 2.47 -27.57
C ALA A 275 30.13 3.30 -27.48
N ALA A 276 29.97 4.54 -27.02
CA ALA A 276 31.07 5.41 -26.66
C ALA A 276 32.11 4.61 -25.86
N SER A 277 33.38 4.83 -26.20
CA SER A 277 34.57 4.36 -25.48
C SER A 277 34.29 4.16 -23.99
N PRO A 278 34.59 2.97 -23.41
CA PRO A 278 34.39 2.77 -21.99
C PRO A 278 35.23 3.79 -21.24
N ASN A 279 34.56 4.54 -20.37
CA ASN A 279 35.17 5.51 -19.48
C ASN A 279 36.09 4.73 -18.53
N VAL A 280 37.37 4.65 -18.90
CA VAL A 280 38.41 4.01 -18.10
C VAL A 280 38.57 4.84 -16.82
N ASP A 281 38.31 4.18 -15.68
CA ASP A 281 38.49 4.72 -14.33
C ASP A 281 39.83 5.48 -14.21
N PRO A 282 39.86 6.76 -13.80
CA PRO A 282 41.08 7.56 -13.74
C PRO A 282 42.20 6.95 -12.88
N VAL A 283 41.88 6.01 -11.99
CA VAL A 283 42.86 5.27 -11.19
C VAL A 283 43.69 4.30 -12.05
N MET A 284 43.10 3.73 -13.12
CA MET A 284 43.79 2.80 -14.03
C MET A 284 44.75 3.51 -14.99
N ARG A 285 44.61 4.83 -15.19
CA ARG A 285 45.55 5.64 -16.00
C ARG A 285 46.86 5.97 -15.28
N ALA A 286 46.88 5.95 -13.95
CA ALA A 286 48.05 6.30 -13.14
C ALA A 286 48.94 5.10 -12.80
N ALA A 287 48.47 3.87 -13.07
CA ALA A 287 49.20 2.66 -12.75
C ALA A 287 50.18 2.28 -13.88
N VAL A 288 51.47 2.51 -13.65
CA VAL A 288 52.56 2.03 -14.51
C VAL A 288 52.69 0.51 -14.31
N PHE A 289 51.98 -0.28 -15.10
CA PHE A 289 52.12 -1.73 -15.10
C PHE A 289 53.28 -2.15 -16.02
N THR A 290 54.38 -2.62 -15.44
CA THR A 290 55.41 -3.35 -16.18
C THR A 290 54.95 -4.79 -16.43
N LYS A 291 54.79 -5.18 -17.69
CA LYS A 291 54.47 -6.56 -18.08
C LYS A 291 55.64 -7.48 -17.72
N ILE A 292 55.42 -8.41 -16.78
CA ILE A 292 56.35 -9.51 -16.50
C ILE A 292 55.99 -10.65 -17.45
N ASP A 293 56.90 -11.03 -18.33
CA ASP A 293 56.75 -12.21 -19.17
C ASP A 293 57.12 -13.48 -18.37
N ARG A 294 56.16 -14.40 -18.25
CA ARG A 294 56.33 -15.71 -17.58
C ARG A 294 56.29 -16.88 -18.55
N SER A 295 56.49 -16.63 -19.86
CA SER A 295 56.47 -17.65 -20.91
C SER A 295 57.49 -18.78 -20.74
N ALA A 296 58.45 -18.67 -19.81
CA ALA A 296 59.43 -19.71 -19.50
C ALA A 296 59.02 -20.67 -18.37
N GLU A 297 57.89 -20.49 -17.69
CA GLU A 297 57.43 -21.43 -16.65
C GLU A 297 56.52 -22.53 -17.23
N THR A 298 57.12 -23.64 -17.68
CA THR A 298 56.40 -24.89 -17.95
C THR A 298 55.94 -25.52 -16.63
N ARG A 299 54.67 -25.33 -16.27
CA ARG A 299 54.04 -26.10 -15.17
C ARG A 299 53.18 -27.21 -15.77
N THR A 300 53.70 -28.43 -15.72
CA THR A 300 52.97 -29.66 -16.07
C THR A 300 51.91 -29.91 -14.99
N ILE A 301 50.64 -29.97 -15.37
CA ILE A 301 49.54 -30.37 -14.48
C ILE A 301 49.30 -31.86 -14.72
N GLU A 302 49.77 -32.72 -13.81
CA GLU A 302 49.35 -34.12 -13.76
C GLU A 302 47.92 -34.19 -13.21
N ILE A 303 46.98 -34.68 -14.04
CA ILE A 303 45.61 -34.94 -13.61
C ILE A 303 45.52 -36.43 -13.30
N ASP A 304 45.44 -36.76 -12.02
CA ASP A 304 45.23 -38.12 -11.54
C ASP A 304 43.74 -38.46 -11.68
N ALA A 305 43.41 -39.34 -12.63
CA ALA A 305 42.05 -39.79 -12.89
C ALA A 305 41.78 -41.12 -12.16
N PRO A 306 40.76 -41.22 -11.30
CA PRO A 306 40.41 -42.48 -10.66
C PRO A 306 39.84 -43.45 -11.71
N ARG A 307 40.48 -44.62 -11.86
CA ARG A 307 39.98 -45.74 -12.67
C ARG A 307 38.86 -46.47 -11.91
N MET A 308 37.84 -46.92 -12.66
CA MET A 308 37.00 -48.06 -12.27
C MET A 308 37.82 -49.35 -12.28
#